data_AF-A0A9W3SMX0-F1
#
_entry.id   AF-A0A9W3SMX0-F1
#
_cell.length_a   1.000
_cell.length_b   1.000
_cell.length_c   1.000
_cell.angle_alpha   90.00
_cell.angle_beta   90.00
_cell.angle_gamma   90.00
#
_symmetry.space_group_name_H-M   'P 1'
#
loop_
_entity.id
_entity.type
_entity.pdbx_description
1 polymer ?
#
loop_
_entity_poly.entity_id
_entity_poly.type
_entity_poly.pdbx_seq_one_letter_code
_entity_poly.pdbx_strand_id
1 'polypeptide(L)' 'MVQYIALDLVKRLRSLGFVEVNIVGDHHIYKNMVNGKRVSVPYCKRKDTLPVGTAHQILRIIKECEKE' A
#
# COMPACT_ATOMS: atom_id res chain seq x y z
N MET A 1 5.79 -19.98 -3.81
CA MET A 1 5.15 -18.96 -2.95
C MET A 1 5.07 -17.68 -3.75
N VAL A 2 3.88 -17.13 -3.99
CA VAL A 2 3.77 -15.78 -4.56
C VAL A 2 4.10 -14.81 -3.44
N GLN A 3 5.03 -13.90 -3.66
CA GLN A 3 5.39 -12.85 -2.71
C GLN A 3 5.34 -11.54 -3.47
N TYR A 4 4.73 -10.52 -2.88
CA TYR A 4 4.64 -9.21 -3.51
C TYR A 4 5.70 -8.30 -2.93
N ILE A 5 6.42 -7.58 -3.78
CA ILE A 5 7.39 -6.59 -3.33
C ILE A 5 6.62 -5.37 -2.82
N ALA A 6 6.87 -4.97 -1.57
CA ALA A 6 6.19 -3.83 -0.96
C ALA A 6 6.34 -2.55 -1.79
N LEU A 7 7.52 -2.34 -2.39
CA LEU A 7 7.80 -1.20 -3.25
C LEU A 7 6.87 -1.12 -4.48
N ASP A 8 6.48 -2.24 -5.07
CA ASP A 8 5.57 -2.21 -6.23
C ASP A 8 4.16 -1.75 -5.82
N LEU A 9 3.70 -2.14 -4.62
CA LEU A 9 2.45 -1.63 -4.07
C LEU A 9 2.55 -0.15 -3.72
N VAL A 10 3.65 0.27 -3.09
CA VAL A 10 3.89 1.68 -2.76
C VAL A 10 3.92 2.56 -4.02
N LYS A 11 4.56 2.11 -5.10
CA LYS A 11 4.57 2.82 -6.39
C LYS A 11 3.15 3.00 -6.94
N ARG A 12 2.33 1.94 -6.91
CA ARG A 12 0.92 2.00 -7.35
C ARG A 12 0.11 2.96 -6.48
N LEU A 13 0.25 2.88 -5.16
CA LEU A 13 -0.41 3.80 -4.22
C LEU A 13 -0.07 5.26 -4.54
N ARG A 14 1.22 5.59 -4.70
CA ARG A 14 1.66 6.95 -5.06
C ARG A 14 1.10 7.41 -6.40
N SER A 15 1.05 6.52 -7.39
CA SER A 15 0.46 6.82 -8.71
C SER A 15 -1.04 7.16 -8.63
N LEU A 16 -1.75 6.64 -7.62
CA LEU A 16 -3.16 6.91 -7.36
C LEU A 16 -3.39 8.11 -6.42
N GLY A 17 -2.36 8.90 -6.13
CA GLY A 17 -2.48 10.07 -5.25
C GLY A 17 -2.51 9.74 -3.76
N PHE A 18 -2.11 8.53 -3.36
CA PHE A 18 -1.85 8.25 -1.95
C PHE A 18 -0.55 8.90 -1.49
N VAL A 19 -0.60 9.55 -0.35
CA VAL A 19 0.52 10.20 0.31
C VAL A 19 0.81 9.46 1.61
N GLU A 20 2.09 9.25 1.91
CA GLU A 20 2.51 8.70 3.20
C GLU A 20 2.27 9.75 4.29
N VAL A 21 1.40 9.44 5.23
CA VAL A 21 0.98 10.38 6.29
C VAL A 21 1.56 10.04 7.65
N ASN A 22 1.93 8.78 7.87
CA ASN A 22 2.51 8.36 9.15
C ASN A 22 3.36 7.09 8.98
N ILE A 23 4.32 6.92 9.88
CA ILE A 23 5.15 5.72 9.98
C ILE A 23 5.19 5.31 11.45
N VAL A 24 4.74 4.10 11.75
CA VAL A 24 4.75 3.52 13.10
C VAL A 24 5.55 2.23 13.07
N GLY A 25 6.82 2.30 13.47
CA GLY A 25 7.78 1.21 13.28
C GLY A 25 7.88 0.86 11.79
N ASP A 26 7.54 -0.38 11.45
CA ASP A 26 7.55 -0.87 10.07
C ASP A 26 6.21 -0.67 9.33
N HIS A 27 5.22 -0.06 9.97
CA HIS A 27 3.93 0.19 9.35
C HIS A 27 3.88 1.59 8.74
N HIS A 28 3.92 1.66 7.42
CA HIS A 28 3.79 2.89 6.66
C HIS A 28 2.31 3.11 6.30
N ILE A 29 1.74 4.20 6.78
CA ILE A 29 0.34 4.55 6.57
C ILE A 29 0.24 5.55 5.42
N TYR A 30 -0.46 5.15 4.38
CA TYR A 30 -0.76 5.92 3.19
C TYR A 30 -2.22 6.39 3.21
N LYS A 31 -2.47 7.65 2.85
CA LYS A 31 -3.81 8.22 2.73
C LYS A 31 -4.01 8.75 1.32
N ASN A 32 -5.10 8.37 0.66
CA ASN A 32 -5.54 8.98 -0.59
C ASN A 32 -6.12 10.36 -0.28
N MET A 33 -5.56 11.41 -0.89
CA MET A 33 -6.03 12.78 -0.70
C MET A 33 -7.30 13.09 -1.49
N VAL A 34 -7.64 12.29 -2.50
CA VAL A 34 -8.86 12.41 -3.32
C VAL A 34 -10.03 11.70 -2.64
N ASN A 35 -9.89 10.41 -2.34
CA ASN A 35 -11.00 9.59 -1.82
C ASN A 35 -10.99 9.46 -0.28
N GLY A 36 -9.98 10.00 0.41
CA GLY A 36 -9.83 9.91 1.86
C GLY A 36 -9.46 8.53 2.43
N LYS A 37 -9.41 7.48 1.60
CA LYS A 37 -9.08 6.10 2.03
C LYS A 37 -7.67 6.00 2.61
N ARG A 38 -7.50 5.07 3.55
CA ARG A 38 -6.22 4.81 4.24
C ARG A 38 -5.79 3.37 4.05
N VAL A 39 -4.49 3.17 3.86
CA VAL A 39 -3.86 1.87 3.68
C VAL A 39 -2.60 1.81 4.55
N SER A 40 -2.44 0.74 5.33
CA SER A 40 -1.20 0.46 6.05
C SER A 40 -0.42 -0.60 5.28
N VAL A 41 0.85 -0.32 4.97
CA VAL A 41 1.75 -1.25 4.30
C VAL A 41 2.91 -1.57 5.26
N PRO A 42 3.00 -2.82 5.76
CA PRO A 42 4.09 -3.21 6.64
C PRO A 42 5.36 -3.53 5.83
N TYR A 43 6.40 -2.72 5.97
CA TYR A 43 7.74 -3.01 5.42
C TYR A 43 8.84 -2.30 6.23
N CYS A 44 9.91 -3.02 6.56
CA CYS A 44 11.11 -2.44 7.20
C CYS A 44 12.04 -1.83 6.15
N LYS A 45 12.14 -2.48 4.99
CA LYS A 45 13.02 -2.10 3.87
C LYS A 45 12.24 -2.13 2.56
N ARG A 46 12.65 -1.30 1.61
CA ARG A 46 12.04 -1.21 0.27
C ARG A 46 12.08 -2.54 -0.53
N LYS A 47 12.84 -3.54 -0.09
CA LYS A 47 12.92 -4.87 -0.73
C LYS A 47 12.13 -5.95 0.03
N ASP A 48 11.38 -5.58 1.07
CA ASP A 48 10.57 -6.54 1.80
C ASP A 48 9.43 -7.08 0.95
N THR A 49 9.20 -8.36 1.17
CA THR A 49 8.13 -9.12 0.54
C THR A 49 6.95 -9.23 1.48
N LEU A 50 5.78 -8.89 0.97
CA LEU A 50 4.51 -9.06 1.66
C LEU A 50 3.92 -10.43 1.37
N PRO A 51 3.34 -11.10 2.39
CA PRO A 51 2.56 -12.31 2.16
C PRO A 51 1.35 -12.01 1.28
N VAL A 52 0.95 -13.00 0.45
CA VAL A 52 -0.12 -12.87 -0.55
C VAL A 52 -1.40 -12.30 0.05
N GLY A 53 -1.80 -12.74 1.24
CA GLY A 53 -3.03 -12.28 1.89
C GLY A 53 -3.02 -10.77 2.15
N THR A 54 -1.92 -10.25 2.69
CA THR A 54 -1.76 -8.81 2.94
C THR A 54 -1.70 -8.02 1.64
N ALA A 55 -0.94 -8.52 0.65
CA ALA A 55 -0.83 -7.89 -0.65
C ALA A 55 -2.18 -7.83 -1.39
N HIS A 56 -2.98 -8.90 -1.34
CA HIS A 56 -4.32 -8.93 -1.93
C HIS A 56 -5.28 -7.96 -1.25
N GLN A 57 -5.22 -7.79 0.07
CA GLN A 57 -6.02 -6.78 0.76
C GLN A 57 -5.66 -5.36 0.29
N ILE A 58 -4.36 -5.06 0.20
CA ILE A 58 -3.89 -3.76 -0.30
C ILE A 58 -4.33 -3.55 -1.77
N LEU A 59 -4.16 -4.56 -2.62
CA LEU A 59 -4.57 -4.51 -4.02
C LEU A 59 -6.08 -4.34 -4.19
N ARG A 60 -6.90 -4.90 -3.31
CA ARG A 60 -8.34 -4.71 -3.31
C ARG A 60 -8.70 -3.23 -3.08
N ILE A 61 -8.08 -2.60 -2.09
CA ILE A 61 -8.31 -1.18 -1.79
C ILE A 61 -7.84 -0.30 -2.96
N ILE A 62 -6.69 -0.63 -3.55
CA ILE A 62 -6.17 0.03 -4.77
C ILE A 62 -7.21 -0.04 -5.89
N LYS A 63 -7.73 -1.23 -6.20
CA LYS A 63 -8.75 -1.43 -7.25
C LYS A 63 -10.07 -0.71 -6.94
N GLU A 64 -10.46 -0.62 -5.69
CA GLU A 64 -11.64 0.14 -5.26
C GLU A 64 -11.44 1.65 -5.40
N CYS A 65 -10.20 2.14 -5.34
CA CYS A 65 -9.88 3.54 -5.64
C CYS A 65 -9.73 3.82 -7.15
N GLU A 66 -9.33 2.84 -7.96
CA GLU A 66 -9.24 3.00 -9.43
C GLU A 66 -10.61 3.07 -10.12
N LYS A 67 -11.69 2.62 -9.46
CA LYS A 67 -13.05 2.58 -10.01
C LYS A 67 -13.90 3.82 -9.71
N GLU A 68 -13.40 4.72 -8.86
CA GLU A 68 -14.04 6.00 -8.50
C GLU A 68 -13.39 7.12 -9.29
#